data_AF-A0A385BKK6-F1
#
_entry.id   AF-A0A385BKK6-F1
#
_cell.length_a   1.000
_cell.length_b   1.000
_cell.length_c   1.000
_cell.angle_alpha   90.00
_cell.angle_beta   90.00
_cell.angle_gamma   90.00
#
_symmetry.space_group_name_H-M   'P 1'
#
loop_
_entity.id
_entity.type
_entity.pdbx_description
1 polymer ?
#
loop_
_entity_poly.entity_id
_entity_poly.type
_entity_poly.pdbx_seq_one_letter_code
_entity_poly.pdbx_strand_id
1 'polypeptide(L)'
;MNSKVFMVIRIILGLLLLVFGLNKFLNFLPAPEGMSEEAGAYFGALMSAKVIPHLVGIVEVLAGLALILNKYGALMALILMSVSVNAVLFHINLDPEGIGPALAVLILNIVVLYGYKDKYKDLLAG
;
A
#
# COMPACT_ATOMS: atom_id res chain seq x y z
N MET A 1 -10.10 -4.51 -18.97
CA MET A 1 -8.62 -4.55 -19.09
C MET A 1 -8.23 -5.93 -19.61
N ASN A 2 -7.16 -6.04 -20.42
CA ASN A 2 -6.64 -7.33 -20.85
C ASN A 2 -6.23 -8.18 -19.62
N SER A 3 -6.62 -9.46 -19.59
CA SER A 3 -6.44 -10.33 -18.41
C SER A 3 -4.98 -10.58 -18.05
N LYS A 4 -4.08 -10.68 -19.04
CA LYS A 4 -2.64 -10.86 -18.81
C LYS A 4 -2.01 -9.59 -18.24
N VAL A 5 -2.34 -8.43 -18.83
CA VAL A 5 -1.87 -7.13 -18.32
C VAL A 5 -2.32 -6.91 -16.89
N PHE A 6 -3.59 -7.20 -16.59
CA PHE A 6 -4.11 -7.11 -15.22
C PHE A 6 -3.36 -8.02 -14.25
N MET A 7 -3.12 -9.28 -14.65
CA MET A 7 -2.37 -10.23 -13.83
C MET A 7 -0.98 -9.71 -13.48
N VAL A 8 -0.24 -9.17 -14.46
CA VAL A 8 1.11 -8.63 -14.26
C VAL A 8 1.08 -7.45 -13.28
N ILE A 9 0.21 -6.46 -13.52
CA ILE A 9 0.07 -5.28 -12.65
C ILE A 9 -0.26 -5.69 -11.22
N ARG A 10 -1.20 -6.63 -11.07
CA ARG A 10 -1.64 -7.16 -9.78
C ARG A 10 -0.50 -7.86 -9.03
N ILE A 11 0.32 -8.65 -9.72
CA ILE A 11 1.48 -9.33 -9.12
C ILE A 11 2.57 -8.33 -8.73
N ILE A 12 2.88 -7.34 -9.59
CA ILE A 12 3.86 -6.29 -9.29
C ILE A 12 3.46 -5.53 -8.04
N LEU A 13 2.21 -5.05 -7.98
CA LEU A 13 1.69 -4.38 -6.79
C LEU A 13 1.78 -5.30 -5.56
N GLY A 14 1.37 -6.57 -5.71
CA GLY A 14 1.41 -7.52 -4.60
C GLY A 14 2.82 -7.73 -4.03
N LEU A 15 3.83 -7.84 -4.89
CA LEU A 15 5.22 -7.99 -4.48
C LEU A 15 5.77 -6.73 -3.80
N LEU A 16 5.46 -5.54 -4.32
CA LEU A 16 5.84 -4.27 -3.68
C LEU A 16 5.27 -4.18 -2.25
N LEU A 17 4.01 -4.52 -2.08
CA LEU A 17 3.34 -4.51 -0.77
C LEU A 17 3.94 -5.52 0.20
N LEU A 18 4.32 -6.72 -0.27
CA LEU A 18 5.01 -7.68 0.58
C LEU A 18 6.37 -7.15 1.05
N VAL A 19 7.14 -6.54 0.16
CA VAL A 19 8.44 -5.97 0.52
C VAL A 19 8.26 -4.86 1.57
N PHE A 20 7.40 -3.87 1.32
CA PHE A 20 7.20 -2.77 2.27
C PHE A 20 6.49 -3.19 3.56
N GLY A 21 5.55 -4.12 3.49
CA GLY A 21 4.80 -4.62 4.62
C GLY A 21 5.67 -5.45 5.56
N LEU A 22 6.41 -6.43 5.01
CA LEU A 22 7.33 -7.24 5.79
C LEU A 22 8.46 -6.40 6.39
N ASN A 23 8.93 -5.37 5.67
CA ASN A 23 9.96 -4.47 6.18
C ASN A 23 9.54 -3.77 7.48
N LYS A 24 8.25 -3.46 7.67
CA LYS A 24 7.75 -2.82 8.91
C LYS A 24 7.87 -3.70 10.15
N PHE A 25 8.11 -5.00 9.98
CA PHE A 25 8.34 -5.95 11.08
C PHE A 25 9.80 -6.38 11.17
N LEU A 26 10.44 -6.57 10.01
CA LEU A 26 11.76 -7.21 9.90
C LEU A 26 12.90 -6.20 9.71
N ASN A 27 12.59 -4.96 9.35
CA ASN A 27 13.54 -3.84 9.17
C ASN A 27 14.77 -4.20 8.30
N PHE A 28 14.53 -4.79 7.13
CA PHE A 28 15.61 -5.23 6.21
C PHE A 28 15.96 -4.21 5.12
N LEU A 29 15.12 -3.19 4.90
CA LEU A 29 15.45 -2.04 4.06
C LEU A 29 16.22 -1.00 4.89
N PRO A 30 17.15 -0.26 4.28
CA PRO A 30 17.82 0.84 4.96
C PRO A 30 16.80 1.87 5.43
N ALA A 31 17.07 2.48 6.59
CA ALA A 31 16.29 3.61 7.04
C ALA A 31 16.39 4.75 6.01
N PRO A 32 15.31 5.51 5.77
CA PRO A 32 15.37 6.68 4.89
C PRO A 32 16.40 7.67 5.41
N GLU A 33 17.31 8.10 4.53
CA GLU A 33 18.21 9.21 4.82
C GLU A 33 17.48 10.54 4.58
N GLY A 34 17.82 11.58 5.35
CA GLY A 34 17.33 12.94 5.08
C GLY A 34 15.89 13.23 5.52
N MET A 35 15.26 12.40 6.36
CA MET A 35 13.96 12.75 6.95
C MET A 35 14.05 14.05 7.77
N SER A 36 13.09 14.95 7.57
CA SER A 36 12.90 16.15 8.40
C SER A 36 12.58 15.78 9.85
N GLU A 37 12.79 16.73 10.76
CA GLU A 37 12.47 16.55 12.18
C GLU A 37 10.97 16.25 12.38
N GLU A 38 10.10 16.93 11.64
CA GLU A 38 8.66 16.74 11.69
C GLU A 38 8.24 15.36 11.16
N ALA A 39 8.85 14.90 10.06
CA ALA A 39 8.62 13.56 9.53
C ALA A 39 9.05 12.49 10.54
N GLY A 40 10.22 12.68 11.17
CA GLY A 40 10.75 11.80 12.20
C GLY A 40 9.85 11.72 13.43
N ALA A 41 9.36 12.86 13.92
CA ALA A 41 8.45 12.94 15.06
C ALA A 41 7.11 12.24 14.78
N TYR A 42 6.51 12.48 13.60
CA TYR A 42 5.28 11.83 13.19
C TYR A 42 5.46 10.30 13.08
N PHE A 43 6.49 9.86 12.38
CA PHE A 43 6.75 8.44 12.17
C PHE A 43 7.08 7.74 13.50
N GLY A 44 7.89 8.36 14.35
CA GLY A 44 8.22 7.86 15.70
C GLY A 44 6.99 7.70 16.59
N ALA A 45 6.05 8.65 16.55
CA ALA A 45 4.80 8.56 17.29
C ALA A 45 3.91 7.38 16.81
N LEU A 46 3.80 7.18 15.50
CA LEU A 46 3.03 6.05 14.96
C LEU A 46 3.70 4.69 15.21
N MET A 47 5.03 4.64 15.18
CA MET A 47 5.80 3.45 15.53
C MET A 47 5.60 3.08 17.01
N SER A 48 5.68 4.04 17.94
CA SER A 48 5.49 3.78 19.37
C SER A 48 4.06 3.36 19.71
N ALA A 49 3.07 3.93 19.00
CA ALA A 49 1.67 3.51 19.05
C ALA A 49 1.39 2.18 18.33
N LYS A 50 2.41 1.58 17.68
CA LYS A 50 2.33 0.34 16.89
C LYS A 50 1.40 0.42 15.67
N VAL A 51 1.01 1.61 15.23
CA VAL A 51 0.13 1.81 14.07
C VAL A 51 0.84 1.38 12.79
N ILE A 52 2.11 1.76 12.62
CA ILE A 52 2.90 1.37 11.43
C ILE A 52 3.02 -0.16 11.32
N PRO A 53 3.57 -0.90 12.30
CA PRO A 53 3.69 -2.35 12.15
C PRO A 53 2.32 -3.05 12.13
N HIS A 54 1.40 -2.75 13.05
CA HIS A 54 0.19 -3.56 13.19
C HIS A 54 -0.93 -3.19 12.23
N LEU A 55 -1.12 -1.92 11.87
CA LEU A 55 -2.17 -1.55 10.92
C LEU A 55 -1.61 -1.55 9.50
N VAL A 56 -0.61 -0.70 9.24
CA VAL A 56 -0.07 -0.51 7.88
C VAL A 56 0.62 -1.78 7.39
N GLY A 57 1.53 -2.33 8.19
CA GLY A 57 2.28 -3.55 7.82
C GLY A 57 1.38 -4.75 7.59
N ILE A 58 0.41 -5.01 8.46
CA ILE A 58 -0.53 -6.14 8.29
C ILE A 58 -1.39 -5.95 7.03
N VAL A 59 -1.94 -4.76 6.81
CA VAL A 59 -2.76 -4.49 5.62
C VAL A 59 -1.94 -4.68 4.35
N GLU A 60 -0.70 -4.16 4.28
CA GLU A 60 0.18 -4.34 3.14
C GLU A 60 0.53 -5.81 2.90
N VAL A 61 0.88 -6.58 3.94
CA VAL A 61 1.21 -8.01 3.79
C VAL A 61 0.00 -8.80 3.31
N LEU A 62 -1.16 -8.61 3.95
CA LEU A 62 -2.39 -9.32 3.57
C LEU A 62 -2.85 -8.92 2.16
N ALA A 63 -2.73 -7.64 1.80
CA ALA A 63 -3.05 -7.18 0.46
C ALA A 63 -2.08 -7.76 -0.57
N GLY A 64 -0.78 -7.79 -0.26
CA GLY A 64 0.25 -8.40 -1.10
C GLY A 64 -0.04 -9.86 -1.40
N LEU A 65 -0.32 -10.66 -0.37
CA LEU A 65 -0.69 -12.08 -0.53
C LEU A 65 -1.99 -12.24 -1.31
N ALA A 66 -3.04 -11.48 -0.97
CA ALA A 66 -4.33 -11.52 -1.65
C ALA A 66 -4.21 -11.21 -3.15
N LEU A 67 -3.41 -10.19 -3.47
CA LEU A 67 -3.13 -9.75 -4.83
C LEU A 67 -2.20 -10.69 -5.58
N ILE A 68 -1.34 -11.49 -4.95
CA ILE A 68 -0.56 -12.51 -5.68
C ILE A 68 -1.45 -13.74 -5.94
N LEU A 69 -2.08 -14.26 -4.89
CA LEU A 69 -2.89 -15.48 -4.92
C LEU A 69 -4.23 -15.32 -5.65
N ASN A 70 -4.60 -14.10 -6.01
CA ASN A 70 -5.89 -13.74 -6.62
C ASN A 70 -7.09 -14.09 -5.74
N LYS A 71 -6.89 -14.05 -4.43
CA LYS A 71 -7.91 -14.42 -3.44
C LYS A 71 -8.17 -13.21 -2.57
N TYR A 72 -9.43 -12.76 -2.53
CA TYR A 72 -9.83 -11.51 -1.86
C TYR A 72 -9.19 -10.24 -2.44
N GLY A 73 -8.60 -10.30 -3.64
CA GLY A 73 -7.87 -9.16 -4.23
C GLY A 73 -8.70 -7.88 -4.37
N ALA A 74 -9.97 -8.00 -4.74
CA ALA A 74 -10.88 -6.84 -4.85
C ALA A 74 -11.13 -6.18 -3.48
N LEU A 75 -11.43 -6.97 -2.45
CA LEU A 75 -11.62 -6.47 -1.08
C LEU A 75 -10.34 -5.81 -0.55
N MET A 76 -9.19 -6.48 -0.71
CA MET A 76 -7.93 -5.95 -0.21
C MET A 76 -7.46 -4.71 -0.97
N ALA A 77 -7.74 -4.59 -2.27
CA ALA A 77 -7.45 -3.37 -3.02
C ALA A 77 -8.25 -2.17 -2.49
N LEU A 78 -9.51 -2.37 -2.07
CA LEU A 78 -10.31 -1.33 -1.41
C LEU A 78 -9.74 -0.94 -0.04
N ILE A 79 -9.43 -1.93 0.81
CA ILE A 79 -8.84 -1.66 2.14
C ILE A 79 -7.50 -0.94 2.00
N LEU A 80 -6.66 -1.37 1.04
CA LEU A 80 -5.36 -0.78 0.77
C LEU A 80 -5.43 0.69 0.35
N MET A 81 -6.57 1.18 -0.17
CA MET A 81 -6.68 2.59 -0.56
C MET A 81 -6.40 3.54 0.59
N SER A 82 -6.95 3.27 1.78
CA SER A 82 -6.73 4.14 2.94
C SER A 82 -5.25 4.23 3.31
N VAL A 83 -4.54 3.11 3.25
CA VAL A 83 -3.09 3.05 3.48
C VAL A 83 -2.31 3.78 2.39
N SER A 84 -2.61 3.52 1.11
CA SER A 84 -1.87 4.13 0.00
C SER A 84 -2.07 5.65 -0.09
N VAL A 85 -3.29 6.14 0.20
CA VAL A 85 -3.59 7.58 0.26
C VAL A 85 -2.88 8.22 1.44
N ASN A 86 -2.91 7.59 2.62
CA ASN A 86 -2.22 8.09 3.79
C ASN A 86 -0.69 8.17 3.56
N ALA A 87 -0.10 7.16 2.91
CA ALA A 87 1.32 7.19 2.55
C ALA A 87 1.66 8.37 1.62
N VAL A 88 0.85 8.62 0.59
CA VAL A 88 1.06 9.78 -0.31
C VAL A 88 0.88 11.09 0.45
N LEU A 89 -0.12 11.22 1.33
CA LEU A 89 -0.31 12.42 2.14
C LEU A 89 0.85 12.66 3.11
N PHE A 90 1.40 11.62 3.73
CA PHE A 90 2.62 11.75 4.54
C PHE A 90 3.75 12.36 3.71
N HIS A 91 4.04 11.80 2.54
CA HIS A 91 5.13 12.29 1.71
C HIS A 91 4.89 13.71 1.17
N ILE A 92 3.67 14.04 0.73
CA ILE A 92 3.35 15.41 0.25
C ILE A 92 3.64 16.46 1.33
N ASN A 93 3.39 16.15 2.60
CA ASN A 93 3.47 17.14 3.67
C ASN A 93 4.79 17.12 4.45
N LEU A 94 5.44 15.96 4.59
CA LEU A 94 6.56 15.77 5.53
C LEU A 94 7.83 15.21 4.88
N ASP A 95 7.72 14.45 3.78
CA ASP A 95 8.86 13.84 3.09
C ASP A 95 8.64 13.78 1.56
N PRO A 96 8.69 14.93 0.85
CA PRO A 96 8.37 14.97 -0.59
C PRO A 96 9.40 14.25 -1.46
N GLU A 97 10.66 14.20 -1.03
CA GLU A 97 11.73 13.54 -1.78
C GLU A 97 11.52 12.02 -1.83
N GLY A 98 10.97 11.43 -0.75
CA GLY A 98 10.63 10.02 -0.65
C GLY A 98 9.31 9.58 -1.34
N ILE A 99 8.60 10.47 -2.03
CA ILE A 99 7.21 10.21 -2.48
C ILE A 99 7.04 9.11 -3.54
N GLY A 100 8.10 8.79 -4.29
CA GLY A 100 8.05 7.92 -5.48
C GLY A 100 7.37 6.57 -5.25
N PRO A 101 7.82 5.75 -4.28
CA PRO A 101 7.20 4.46 -3.98
C PRO A 101 5.72 4.56 -3.57
N ALA A 102 5.34 5.57 -2.78
CA ALA A 102 3.96 5.76 -2.34
C ALA A 102 3.02 6.06 -3.52
N LEU A 103 3.46 6.91 -4.46
CA LEU A 103 2.71 7.17 -5.70
C LEU A 103 2.59 5.92 -6.56
N ALA A 104 3.66 5.14 -6.70
CA ALA A 104 3.62 3.89 -7.45
C ALA A 104 2.58 2.93 -6.88
N VAL A 105 2.56 2.74 -5.56
CA VAL A 105 1.56 1.90 -4.88
C VAL A 105 0.14 2.42 -5.11
N LEU A 106 -0.10 3.72 -4.92
CA LEU A 106 -1.43 4.31 -5.11
C LEU A 106 -1.94 4.16 -6.54
N ILE A 107 -1.11 4.51 -7.53
CA ILE A 107 -1.48 4.43 -8.96
C ILE A 107 -1.76 2.98 -9.36
N LEU A 108 -0.87 2.05 -9.01
CA LEU A 108 -1.08 0.63 -9.30
C LEU A 108 -2.33 0.10 -8.61
N ASN A 109 -2.61 0.51 -7.36
CA ASN A 109 -3.81 0.09 -6.65
C ASN A 109 -5.08 0.62 -7.31
N ILE A 110 -5.11 1.87 -7.78
CA ILE A 110 -6.22 2.43 -8.56
C ILE A 110 -6.46 1.62 -9.85
N VAL A 111 -5.40 1.25 -10.56
CA VAL A 111 -5.51 0.41 -11.76
C VAL A 111 -6.06 -0.98 -11.40
N VAL A 112 -5.64 -1.56 -10.28
CA VAL A 112 -6.15 -2.85 -9.80
C VAL A 112 -7.61 -2.78 -9.39
N LEU A 113 -8.03 -1.72 -8.69
CA LEU A 113 -9.43 -1.44 -8.39
C LEU A 113 -10.27 -1.36 -9.66
N TYR A 114 -9.81 -0.59 -10.66
CA TYR A 114 -10.50 -0.51 -11.94
C TYR A 114 -10.57 -1.89 -12.62
N GLY A 115 -9.52 -2.70 -12.51
CA GLY A 115 -9.50 -4.09 -12.98
C GLY A 115 -10.56 -4.98 -12.31
N TYR A 116 -10.83 -4.75 -11.02
CA TYR A 116 -11.85 -5.44 -10.25
C TYR A 116 -13.23 -4.78 -10.28
N LYS A 117 -13.47 -3.74 -11.10
CA LYS A 117 -14.73 -2.95 -11.09
C LYS A 117 -16.01 -3.79 -11.11
N ASP A 118 -16.04 -4.90 -11.85
CA ASP A 118 -17.21 -5.77 -11.94
C ASP A 118 -17.53 -6.49 -10.62
N LYS A 119 -16.52 -6.67 -9.75
CA LYS A 119 -16.69 -7.24 -8.40
C LYS A 119 -17.31 -6.27 -7.40
N TYR A 120 -17.39 -4.98 -7.73
CA TYR A 120 -17.96 -3.96 -6.85
C TYR A 120 -19.41 -3.62 -7.21
N LYS A 121 -19.98 -4.22 -8.26
CA LYS A 121 -21.35 -3.91 -8.71
C LYS A 121 -22.37 -4.11 -7.59
N ASP A 122 -22.35 -5.27 -6.94
CA ASP A 122 -23.31 -5.59 -5.88
C ASP A 122 -23.09 -4.72 -4.63
N LEU A 123 -21.83 -4.37 -4.33
CA LEU A 123 -21.51 -3.45 -3.23
C LEU A 123 -22.05 -2.04 -3.47
N LEU A 124 -22.15 -1.61 -4.73
CA LEU A 124 -22.62 -0.28 -5.14
C LEU A 124 -24.10 -0.27 -5.53
N ALA A 125 -24.78 -1.43 -5.55
CA ALA A 125 -26.13 -1.57 -6.07
C ALA A 125 -27.23 -1.04 -5.13
N GLY A 126 -26.94 -0.87 -3.83
CA GLY A 126 -27.89 -0.35 -2.84
C GLY A 126 -28.90 -1.38 -2.35
#